data_AF-A0AAE0W2M1-F1
#
_entry.id   AF-A0AAE0W2M1-F1
#
_cell.length_a   1.000
_cell.length_b   1.000
_cell.length_c   1.000
_cell.angle_alpha   90.00
_cell.angle_beta   90.00
_cell.angle_gamma   90.00
#
_symmetry.space_group_name_H-M   'P 1'
#
loop_
_entity.id
_entity.type
_entity.pdbx_description
1 polymer ?
#
loop_
_entity_poly.entity_id
_entity_poly.type
_entity_poly.pdbx_seq_one_letter_code
_entity_poly.pdbx_strand_id
1 'polypeptide(L)'
;MWICILAFTFTFMCRCKGSIKEENVSRIITLATLIPDDELRLFSIRRVEPAMEIAIETVKKEAILNASTDLVLKFRDSKCDIADGINEAINFYVEKYSQNHELHVIFGPCCDYTAAPVARQVRYWNIPMITPGAMARDFALLKSNVFSHLTRVGPNFNSLVNFVVSLLDFYKWGKVNLIYEPEGHTEILKRYCHIAVDGLHYGLRSQANIQRLEQIYYKFENVTEALQNLPKWIGRSTANTLNINGNKTLEIPRLRLLSISNCIGKLIFQTPTRSTPPTSGIVN
;
A
#
# COMPACT_ATOMS: atom_id res chain seq x y z
N MET A 1 -11.44 79.77 -28.32
CA MET A 1 -10.98 79.10 -27.08
C MET A 1 -11.52 77.66 -27.01
N TRP A 2 -11.45 76.85 -28.08
CA TRP A 2 -11.98 75.46 -28.09
C TRP A 2 -11.26 74.57 -29.13
N ILE A 3 -9.95 74.75 -29.37
CA ILE A 3 -9.19 73.91 -30.33
C ILE A 3 -7.86 73.37 -29.76
N CYS A 4 -7.42 73.79 -28.56
CA CYS A 4 -6.12 73.37 -28.01
C CYS A 4 -6.18 72.19 -27.00
N ILE A 5 -7.33 71.57 -26.75
CA ILE A 5 -7.46 70.54 -25.68
C ILE A 5 -7.50 69.09 -26.23
N LEU A 6 -7.69 68.89 -27.53
CA LEU A 6 -7.80 67.55 -28.14
C LEU A 6 -6.49 67.00 -28.74
N ALA A 7 -5.38 67.73 -28.65
CA ALA A 7 -4.08 67.27 -29.15
C ALA A 7 -3.15 66.71 -28.05
N PHE A 8 -3.54 66.75 -26.77
CA PHE A 8 -2.67 66.34 -25.66
C PHE A 8 -3.07 65.02 -24.97
N THR A 9 -4.15 64.37 -25.40
CA THR A 9 -4.57 63.06 -24.85
C THR A 9 -4.28 61.87 -25.76
N PHE A 10 -3.70 62.08 -26.95
CA PHE A 10 -3.40 60.98 -27.89
C PHE A 10 -1.91 60.60 -28.01
N THR A 11 -1.00 61.32 -27.35
CA THR A 11 0.45 61.03 -27.38
C THR A 11 1.01 60.55 -26.03
N PHE A 12 0.14 60.30 -25.04
CA PHE A 12 0.49 59.56 -23.82
C PHE A 12 0.03 58.10 -23.87
N MET A 13 -0.10 57.53 -25.07
CA MET A 13 -0.05 56.09 -25.30
C MET A 13 1.36 55.69 -25.71
N CYS A 14 2.36 56.19 -24.97
CA CYS A 14 3.73 55.71 -25.03
C CYS A 14 3.78 54.33 -24.36
N ARG A 15 3.28 53.33 -25.08
CA ARG A 15 4.00 52.08 -25.37
C ARG A 15 4.83 51.53 -24.21
N CYS A 16 4.21 51.31 -23.05
CA CYS A 16 4.52 50.11 -22.28
C CYS A 16 3.90 48.91 -23.00
N LYS A 17 4.42 48.59 -24.19
CA LYS A 17 4.59 47.17 -24.56
C LYS A 17 5.68 46.69 -23.61
N GLY A 18 5.33 46.50 -22.35
CA GLY A 18 6.02 45.56 -21.51
C GLY A 18 5.88 44.26 -22.27
N SER A 19 6.96 43.86 -22.95
CA SER A 19 7.17 42.44 -23.15
C SER A 19 7.04 41.87 -21.76
N ILE A 20 5.95 41.14 -21.49
CA ILE A 20 6.02 40.12 -20.46
C ILE A 20 7.13 39.22 -21.00
N LYS A 21 8.38 39.51 -20.62
CA LYS A 21 9.37 38.47 -20.58
C LYS A 21 8.73 37.50 -19.59
N GLU A 22 8.29 36.35 -20.08
CA GLU A 22 8.30 35.18 -19.23
C GLU A 22 9.73 35.12 -18.70
N GLU A 23 9.94 35.68 -17.51
CA GLU A 23 11.06 35.24 -16.70
C GLU A 23 10.88 33.73 -16.65
N ASN A 24 11.81 33.01 -17.28
CA ASN A 24 11.94 31.58 -17.13
C ASN A 24 12.34 31.34 -15.67
N VAL A 25 11.39 31.51 -14.76
CA VAL A 25 11.56 31.23 -13.35
C VAL A 25 11.75 29.73 -13.27
N SER A 26 12.98 29.32 -12.94
CA SER A 26 13.28 27.91 -12.72
C SER A 26 12.44 27.44 -11.53
N ARG A 27 11.60 26.43 -11.76
CA ARG A 27 10.71 25.85 -10.74
C ARG A 27 11.36 24.59 -10.20
N ILE A 28 11.65 24.58 -8.90
CA ILE A 28 12.20 23.39 -8.24
C ILE A 28 11.05 22.66 -7.55
N ILE A 29 10.79 21.42 -7.94
CA ILE A 29 9.84 20.53 -7.26
C ILE A 29 10.64 19.57 -6.39
N THR A 30 10.38 19.60 -5.09
CA THR A 30 11.02 18.68 -4.16
C THR A 30 10.18 17.42 -3.99
N LEU A 31 10.84 16.29 -4.21
CA LEU A 31 10.33 14.96 -3.98
C LEU A 31 10.89 14.48 -2.63
N ALA A 32 10.14 14.73 -1.55
CA ALA A 32 10.54 14.31 -0.22
C ALA A 32 10.20 12.83 -0.03
N THR A 33 11.20 11.98 0.11
CA THR A 33 11.04 10.53 0.22
C THR A 33 11.33 10.08 1.64
N LEU A 34 10.32 9.49 2.28
CA LEU A 34 10.35 9.06 3.67
C LEU A 34 10.17 7.55 3.74
N ILE A 35 11.28 6.82 3.78
CA ILE A 35 11.36 5.35 3.76
C ILE A 35 12.55 4.89 4.65
N PRO A 36 12.63 3.63 5.11
CA PRO A 36 13.70 3.22 6.02
C PRO A 36 15.07 3.12 5.32
N ASP A 37 16.15 3.39 6.05
CA ASP A 37 17.53 3.13 5.59
C ASP A 37 17.99 1.66 5.82
N ASP A 38 17.15 0.86 6.46
CA ASP A 38 17.43 -0.56 6.74
C ASP A 38 17.40 -1.42 5.46
N GLU A 39 18.57 -1.91 5.05
CA GLU A 39 18.78 -2.77 3.87
C GLU A 39 18.08 -4.11 3.89
N LEU A 40 17.62 -4.59 5.05
CA LEU A 40 16.82 -5.81 5.10
C LEU A 40 15.46 -5.61 4.40
N ARG A 41 14.94 -4.38 4.39
CA ARG A 41 13.63 -4.06 3.84
C ARG A 41 13.67 -3.88 2.34
N LEU A 42 12.64 -4.41 1.65
CA LEU A 42 12.53 -4.36 0.18
C LEU A 42 12.44 -2.93 -0.38
N PHE A 43 12.03 -1.97 0.44
CA PHE A 43 11.86 -0.56 0.11
C PHE A 43 12.84 0.33 0.88
N SER A 44 14.07 -0.17 1.13
CA SER A 44 15.15 0.62 1.72
C SER A 44 15.54 1.79 0.82
N ILE A 45 16.12 2.85 1.39
CA ILE A 45 16.63 4.00 0.63
C ILE A 45 17.56 3.53 -0.50
N ARG A 46 18.58 2.69 -0.20
CA ARG A 46 19.53 2.23 -1.24
C ARG A 46 18.91 1.41 -2.36
N ARG A 47 17.75 0.78 -2.13
CA ARG A 47 17.02 0.03 -3.17
C ARG A 47 16.11 0.92 -4.01
N VAL A 48 15.53 1.96 -3.40
CA VAL A 48 14.53 2.82 -4.03
C VAL A 48 15.17 4.01 -4.75
N GLU A 49 16.27 4.54 -4.23
CA GLU A 49 16.95 5.72 -4.77
C GLU A 49 17.32 5.57 -6.27
N PRO A 50 17.97 4.47 -6.71
CA PRO A 50 18.28 4.30 -8.14
C PRO A 50 17.04 4.28 -9.04
N ALA A 51 15.92 3.72 -8.56
CA ALA A 51 14.68 3.69 -9.32
C ALA A 51 14.06 5.10 -9.45
N MET A 52 14.20 5.94 -8.42
CA MET A 52 13.75 7.33 -8.46
C MET A 52 14.62 8.19 -9.38
N GLU A 53 15.94 7.97 -9.38
CA GLU A 53 16.86 8.65 -10.30
C GLU A 53 16.52 8.34 -11.77
N ILE A 54 16.35 7.06 -12.10
CA ILE A 54 15.92 6.63 -13.45
C ILE A 54 14.59 7.28 -13.83
N ALA A 55 13.64 7.37 -12.90
CA ALA A 55 12.35 8.02 -13.16
C ALA A 55 12.51 9.53 -13.46
N ILE A 56 13.39 10.24 -12.74
CA ILE A 56 13.67 11.66 -13.00
C ILE A 56 14.35 11.85 -14.35
N GLU A 57 15.34 11.02 -14.68
CA GLU A 57 16.00 11.03 -15.98
C GLU A 57 14.99 10.80 -17.11
N THR A 58 14.07 9.86 -16.92
CA THR A 58 13.00 9.56 -17.88
C THR A 58 12.07 10.75 -18.05
N VAL A 59 11.63 11.39 -16.96
CA VAL A 59 10.78 12.59 -17.00
C VAL A 59 11.45 13.74 -17.76
N LYS A 60 12.75 13.94 -17.56
CA LYS A 60 13.56 14.95 -18.28
C LYS A 60 13.69 14.60 -19.76
N LYS A 61 13.99 13.34 -20.09
CA LYS A 61 14.18 12.86 -21.47
C LYS A 61 12.90 12.93 -22.30
N GLU A 62 11.77 12.54 -21.71
CA GLU A 62 10.46 12.51 -22.36
C GLU A 62 9.78 13.90 -22.40
N ALA A 63 10.42 14.94 -21.83
CA ALA A 63 9.88 16.29 -21.72
C ALA A 63 8.46 16.34 -21.10
N ILE A 64 8.20 15.48 -20.10
CA ILE A 64 6.91 15.41 -19.40
C ILE A 64 6.63 16.72 -18.64
N LEU A 65 7.69 17.37 -18.14
CA LEU A 65 7.63 18.65 -17.46
C LEU A 65 8.31 19.73 -18.30
N ASN A 66 7.93 20.99 -18.07
CA ASN A 66 8.57 22.15 -18.70
C ASN A 66 10.10 22.13 -18.45
N ALA A 67 10.89 22.54 -19.44
CA ALA A 67 12.35 22.55 -19.35
C ALA A 67 12.90 23.45 -18.22
N SER A 68 12.11 24.40 -17.73
CA SER A 68 12.44 25.24 -16.57
C SER A 68 12.16 24.56 -15.22
N THR A 69 11.60 23.35 -15.20
CA THR A 69 11.28 22.61 -13.98
C THR A 69 12.36 21.59 -13.65
N ASP A 70 12.91 21.67 -12.43
CA ASP A 70 13.86 20.68 -11.91
C ASP A 70 13.24 19.86 -10.78
N LEU A 71 13.63 18.60 -10.69
CA LEU A 71 13.16 17.65 -9.68
C LEU A 71 14.30 17.33 -8.72
N VAL A 72 14.12 17.61 -7.43
CA VAL A 72 15.12 17.37 -6.40
C VAL A 72 14.64 16.29 -5.44
N LEU A 73 15.40 15.20 -5.33
CA LEU A 73 15.16 14.13 -4.37
C LEU A 73 15.74 14.51 -3.01
N LYS A 74 14.97 14.27 -1.95
CA LYS A 74 15.46 14.34 -0.58
C LYS A 74 14.98 13.13 0.20
N PHE A 75 15.90 12.39 0.79
CA PHE A 75 15.57 11.23 1.62
C PHE A 75 15.64 11.57 3.11
N ARG A 76 14.77 10.93 3.90
CA ARG A 76 14.86 10.83 5.36
C ARG A 76 14.53 9.40 5.79
N ASP A 77 15.26 8.93 6.78
CA ASP A 77 15.06 7.60 7.34
C ASP A 77 13.80 7.56 8.21
N SER A 78 12.78 6.84 7.75
CA SER A 78 11.55 6.65 8.52
C SER A 78 11.69 5.64 9.67
N LYS A 79 12.77 4.85 9.68
CA LYS A 79 13.02 3.66 10.52
C LYS A 79 11.90 2.61 10.52
N CYS A 80 10.90 2.76 9.65
CA CYS A 80 9.64 2.01 9.71
C CYS A 80 8.99 2.10 11.11
N ASP A 81 9.22 3.20 11.83
CA ASP A 81 8.69 3.47 13.15
C ASP A 81 7.63 4.58 13.11
N ILE A 82 6.69 4.54 14.06
CA ILE A 82 5.58 5.51 14.13
C ILE A 82 6.09 6.91 14.47
N ALA A 83 6.93 7.01 15.50
CA ALA A 83 7.39 8.27 16.07
C ALA A 83 8.49 8.89 15.22
N ASP A 84 9.50 8.10 14.81
CA ASP A 84 10.56 8.60 13.95
C ASP A 84 10.01 9.07 12.59
N GLY A 85 9.12 8.29 11.96
CA GLY A 85 8.61 8.66 10.65
C GLY A 85 7.72 9.91 10.66
N ILE A 86 6.85 10.10 11.66
CA ILE A 86 6.09 11.36 11.74
C ILE A 86 6.98 12.55 12.08
N ASN A 87 8.03 12.35 12.91
CA ASN A 87 9.01 13.39 13.21
C ASN A 87 9.71 13.88 11.93
N GLU A 88 10.20 12.96 11.11
CA GLU A 88 10.85 13.33 9.85
C GLU A 88 9.90 13.96 8.83
N ALA A 89 8.64 13.54 8.78
CA ALA A 89 7.63 14.21 7.97
C ALA A 89 7.39 15.66 8.42
N ILE A 90 7.37 15.91 9.74
CA ILE A 90 7.25 17.25 10.31
C ILE A 90 8.50 18.07 9.97
N ASN A 91 9.70 17.50 10.09
CA ASN A 91 10.96 18.16 9.71
C ASN A 91 10.92 18.64 8.26
N PHE A 92 10.52 17.77 7.32
CA PHE A 92 10.32 18.16 5.92
C PHE A 92 9.32 19.32 5.78
N TYR A 93 8.22 19.30 6.53
CA TYR A 93 7.21 20.35 6.45
C TYR A 93 7.69 21.70 7.00
N VAL A 94 8.46 21.73 8.09
CA VAL A 94 8.91 22.98 8.72
C VAL A 94 10.12 23.60 8.03
N GLU A 95 10.94 22.80 7.32
CA GLU A 95 12.09 23.30 6.54
C GLU A 95 11.68 24.34 5.47
N LYS A 96 10.40 24.38 5.08
CA LYS A 96 9.88 25.41 4.17
C LYS A 96 10.02 26.84 4.69
N TYR A 97 10.05 27.02 6.00
CA TYR A 97 10.19 28.34 6.64
C TYR A 97 11.65 28.75 6.84
N SER A 98 12.57 27.79 6.91
CA SER A 98 13.98 28.07 7.24
C SER A 98 14.90 28.10 6.02
N GLN A 99 14.53 27.43 4.92
CA GLN A 99 15.42 27.21 3.77
C GLN A 99 14.80 27.62 2.42
N ASN A 100 13.71 28.42 2.41
CA ASN A 100 12.91 28.72 1.20
C ASN A 100 12.56 27.43 0.41
N HIS A 101 12.29 26.36 1.14
CA HIS A 101 12.21 25.01 0.58
C HIS A 101 10.77 24.51 0.54
N GLU A 102 10.10 24.64 -0.60
CA GLU A 102 8.71 24.21 -0.70
C GLU A 102 8.60 22.68 -0.78
N LEU A 103 7.82 22.09 0.14
CA LEU A 103 7.49 20.66 0.14
C LEU A 103 6.31 20.42 -0.79
N HIS A 104 6.57 19.76 -1.92
CA HIS A 104 5.58 19.60 -2.99
C HIS A 104 4.87 18.25 -2.96
N VAL A 105 5.58 17.18 -2.60
CA VAL A 105 5.06 15.82 -2.53
C VAL A 105 5.86 15.00 -1.53
N ILE A 106 5.19 14.08 -0.85
CA ILE A 106 5.83 13.06 -0.01
C ILE A 106 5.71 11.69 -0.70
N PHE A 107 6.84 11.03 -0.92
CA PHE A 107 6.91 9.63 -1.31
C PHE A 107 7.12 8.73 -0.08
N GLY A 108 6.36 7.65 0.02
CA GLY A 108 6.27 6.86 1.26
C GLY A 108 5.49 7.61 2.35
N PRO A 109 5.47 7.11 3.60
CA PRO A 109 6.05 5.85 4.06
C PRO A 109 5.40 4.59 3.46
N CYS A 110 6.15 3.49 3.45
CA CYS A 110 5.65 2.19 3.02
C CYS A 110 5.03 1.38 4.17
N CYS A 111 5.62 1.44 5.37
CA CYS A 111 5.14 0.73 6.54
C CYS A 111 3.81 1.30 7.03
N ASP A 112 2.81 0.45 7.24
CA ASP A 112 1.44 0.88 7.59
C ASP A 112 1.37 1.75 8.85
N TYR A 113 2.07 1.35 9.92
CA TYR A 113 2.07 2.10 11.18
C TYR A 113 2.73 3.47 11.05
N THR A 114 3.77 3.61 10.23
CA THR A 114 4.44 4.88 9.95
C THR A 114 3.64 5.75 8.96
N ALA A 115 3.03 5.12 7.95
CA ALA A 115 2.21 5.81 6.96
C ALA A 115 0.94 6.41 7.57
N ALA A 116 0.35 5.76 8.57
CA ALA A 116 -0.91 6.19 9.18
C ALA A 116 -0.88 7.63 9.78
N PRO A 117 0.07 8.01 10.65
CA PRO A 117 0.16 9.39 11.14
C PRO A 117 0.53 10.38 10.03
N VAL A 118 1.46 10.04 9.12
CA VAL A 118 1.86 10.93 8.02
C VAL A 118 0.69 11.22 7.09
N ALA A 119 -0.03 10.19 6.66
CA ALA A 119 -1.19 10.34 5.77
C ALA A 119 -2.36 11.11 6.41
N ARG A 120 -2.50 11.06 7.75
CA ARG A 120 -3.45 11.92 8.49
C ARG A 120 -3.04 13.39 8.48
N GLN A 121 -1.74 13.64 8.46
CA GLN A 121 -1.19 14.98 8.59
C GLN A 121 -1.11 15.70 7.25
N VAL A 122 -0.74 15.01 6.16
CA VAL A 122 -0.58 15.61 4.82
C VAL A 122 -1.86 16.24 4.27
N ARG A 123 -3.05 15.79 4.71
CA ARG A 123 -4.33 16.42 4.36
C ARG A 123 -4.46 17.86 4.88
N TYR A 124 -3.86 18.15 6.05
CA TYR A 124 -3.87 19.49 6.63
C TYR A 124 -2.76 20.36 6.06
N TRP A 125 -1.67 19.73 5.62
CA TRP A 125 -0.61 20.41 4.90
C TRP A 125 -0.97 20.70 3.44
N ASN A 126 -2.02 20.08 2.91
CA ASN A 126 -2.44 20.13 1.52
C ASN A 126 -1.32 19.64 0.57
N ILE A 127 -0.67 18.54 0.95
CA ILE A 127 0.46 17.96 0.22
C ILE A 127 0.08 16.53 -0.20
N PRO A 128 0.24 16.16 -1.49
CA PRO A 128 0.01 14.79 -1.91
C PRO A 128 1.04 13.84 -1.29
N MET A 129 0.57 12.69 -0.83
CA MET A 129 1.39 11.57 -0.38
C MET A 129 1.21 10.40 -1.34
N ILE A 130 2.30 9.88 -1.90
CA ILE A 130 2.29 8.78 -2.86
C ILE A 130 3.11 7.62 -2.31
N THR A 131 2.56 6.41 -2.26
CA THR A 131 3.30 5.27 -1.70
C THR A 131 2.95 3.95 -2.40
N PRO A 132 3.92 3.05 -2.63
CA PRO A 132 3.63 1.68 -3.00
C PRO A 132 3.23 0.80 -1.80
N GLY A 133 3.38 1.28 -0.57
CA GLY A 133 2.98 0.60 0.66
C GLY A 133 1.61 1.05 1.18
N ALA A 134 1.49 1.24 2.50
CA ALA A 134 0.22 1.55 3.16
C ALA A 134 -0.87 0.52 2.75
N MET A 135 -0.52 -0.75 2.90
CA MET A 135 -1.26 -1.89 2.36
C MET A 135 -2.54 -2.20 3.13
N ALA A 136 -2.66 -1.74 4.37
CA ALA A 136 -3.81 -1.95 5.22
C ALA A 136 -5.12 -1.54 4.54
N ARG A 137 -6.18 -2.28 4.88
CA ARG A 137 -7.53 -2.07 4.34
C ARG A 137 -8.04 -0.66 4.66
N ASP A 138 -7.76 -0.17 5.86
CA ASP A 138 -8.29 1.08 6.40
C ASP A 138 -7.91 2.32 5.61
N PHE A 139 -6.76 2.31 4.92
CA PHE A 139 -6.35 3.40 4.03
C PHE A 139 -7.35 3.63 2.88
N ALA A 140 -8.05 2.57 2.43
CA ALA A 140 -9.11 2.68 1.44
C ALA A 140 -10.45 3.08 2.08
N LEU A 141 -10.81 2.48 3.21
CA LEU A 141 -12.10 2.72 3.87
C LEU A 141 -12.26 4.16 4.34
N LEU A 142 -11.16 4.73 4.84
CA LEU A 142 -11.12 6.09 5.38
C LEU A 142 -10.48 7.07 4.38
N LYS A 143 -10.52 6.74 3.09
CA LYS A 143 -9.91 7.57 2.03
C LYS A 143 -10.56 8.94 1.94
N SER A 144 -11.89 9.01 1.95
CA SER A 144 -12.61 10.29 1.75
C SER A 144 -12.44 11.27 2.92
N ASN A 145 -12.26 10.77 4.14
CA ASN A 145 -12.19 11.60 5.34
C ASN A 145 -10.75 11.72 5.88
N VAL A 146 -10.09 10.62 6.23
CA VAL A 146 -8.83 10.60 6.97
C VAL A 146 -7.61 10.66 6.04
N PHE A 147 -7.65 9.97 4.91
CA PHE A 147 -6.50 9.76 4.03
C PHE A 147 -6.69 10.40 2.63
N SER A 148 -7.40 11.54 2.56
CA SER A 148 -7.83 12.16 1.30
C SER A 148 -6.67 12.50 0.35
N HIS A 149 -5.48 12.78 0.89
CA HIS A 149 -4.28 13.13 0.11
C HIS A 149 -3.32 11.95 -0.13
N LEU A 150 -3.70 10.72 0.25
CA LEU A 150 -2.89 9.51 0.05
C LEU A 150 -3.24 8.79 -1.26
N THR A 151 -2.31 8.71 -2.20
CA THR A 151 -2.42 7.87 -3.39
C THR A 151 -1.54 6.64 -3.24
N ARG A 152 -2.13 5.45 -3.39
CA ARG A 152 -1.39 4.19 -3.34
C ARG A 152 -1.19 3.66 -4.75
N VAL A 153 0.07 3.37 -5.10
CA VAL A 153 0.45 2.90 -6.44
C VAL A 153 0.85 1.42 -6.46
N GLY A 154 0.91 0.78 -5.29
CA GLY A 154 1.31 -0.63 -5.14
C GLY A 154 0.16 -1.58 -4.77
N PRO A 155 0.45 -2.89 -4.71
CA PRO A 155 -0.50 -3.89 -4.25
C PRO A 155 -0.92 -3.62 -2.80
N ASN A 156 -2.15 -3.96 -2.44
CA ASN A 156 -2.65 -3.77 -1.09
C ASN A 156 -3.62 -4.88 -0.66
N PHE A 157 -3.95 -4.92 0.63
CA PHE A 157 -4.79 -6.01 1.15
C PHE A 157 -6.25 -5.93 0.71
N ASN A 158 -6.73 -4.78 0.19
CA ASN A 158 -8.06 -4.73 -0.45
C ASN A 158 -8.07 -5.52 -1.76
N SER A 159 -7.05 -5.35 -2.61
CA SER A 159 -6.91 -6.16 -3.83
C SER A 159 -6.73 -7.64 -3.52
N LEU A 160 -6.04 -7.97 -2.43
CA LEU A 160 -5.93 -9.36 -1.96
C LEU A 160 -7.28 -9.94 -1.56
N VAL A 161 -8.10 -9.19 -0.82
CA VAL A 161 -9.47 -9.60 -0.47
C VAL A 161 -10.27 -9.89 -1.73
N ASN A 162 -10.29 -8.96 -2.69
CA ASN A 162 -11.05 -9.14 -3.95
C ASN A 162 -10.61 -10.41 -4.71
N PHE A 163 -9.31 -10.68 -4.71
CA PHE A 163 -8.76 -11.88 -5.30
C PHE A 163 -9.25 -13.16 -4.59
N VAL A 164 -9.17 -13.20 -3.25
CA VAL A 164 -9.64 -14.36 -2.47
C VAL A 164 -11.14 -14.56 -2.61
N VAL A 165 -11.93 -13.50 -2.67
CA VAL A 165 -13.38 -13.57 -2.90
C VAL A 165 -13.70 -14.19 -4.26
N SER A 166 -12.99 -13.74 -5.30
CA SER A 166 -13.14 -14.29 -6.65
C SER A 166 -12.77 -15.78 -6.71
N LEU A 167 -11.72 -16.17 -5.97
CA LEU A 167 -11.32 -17.56 -5.84
C LEU A 167 -12.38 -18.42 -5.16
N LEU A 168 -12.91 -17.95 -4.03
CA LEU A 168 -13.95 -18.64 -3.27
C LEU A 168 -15.21 -18.85 -4.11
N ASP A 169 -15.63 -17.81 -4.83
CA ASP A 169 -16.78 -17.91 -5.71
C ASP A 169 -16.54 -18.84 -6.91
N PHE A 170 -15.36 -18.79 -7.52
CA PHE A 170 -15.02 -19.67 -8.65
C PHE A 170 -15.09 -21.15 -8.26
N TYR A 171 -14.49 -21.52 -7.13
CA TYR A 171 -14.46 -22.91 -6.65
C TYR A 171 -15.67 -23.29 -5.79
N LYS A 172 -16.62 -22.36 -5.56
CA LYS A 172 -17.79 -22.54 -4.69
C LYS A 172 -17.41 -23.02 -3.28
N TRP A 173 -16.33 -22.45 -2.73
CA TRP A 173 -15.86 -22.73 -1.38
C TRP A 173 -16.64 -21.89 -0.37
N GLY A 174 -17.39 -22.56 0.51
CA GLY A 174 -18.18 -21.93 1.57
C GLY A 174 -17.48 -21.83 2.92
N LYS A 175 -16.24 -22.33 3.06
CA LYS A 175 -15.53 -22.36 4.35
C LYS A 175 -14.07 -21.97 4.22
N VAL A 176 -13.62 -21.07 5.10
CA VAL A 176 -12.24 -20.55 5.15
C VAL A 176 -11.73 -20.55 6.58
N ASN A 177 -10.55 -21.14 6.77
CA ASN A 177 -9.78 -21.01 8.00
C ASN A 177 -8.59 -20.06 7.77
N LEU A 178 -8.55 -18.96 8.50
CA LEU A 178 -7.43 -18.02 8.53
C LEU A 178 -6.52 -18.38 9.71
N ILE A 179 -5.33 -18.90 9.46
CA ILE A 179 -4.38 -19.31 10.52
C ILE A 179 -3.09 -18.53 10.33
N TYR A 180 -2.63 -17.79 11.34
CA TYR A 180 -1.46 -16.94 11.19
C TYR A 180 -0.70 -16.64 12.48
N GLU A 181 0.57 -16.30 12.32
CA GLU A 181 1.43 -15.74 13.35
C GLU A 181 1.37 -14.20 13.29
N PRO A 182 0.93 -13.49 14.34
CA PRO A 182 0.77 -12.04 14.30
C PRO A 182 2.06 -11.27 13.98
N GLU A 183 3.21 -11.78 14.44
CA GLU A 183 4.54 -11.19 14.23
C GLU A 183 5.28 -11.82 13.03
N GLY A 184 4.57 -12.58 12.19
CA GLY A 184 5.13 -13.11 10.95
C GLY A 184 5.53 -12.00 9.97
N HIS A 185 6.63 -12.21 9.26
CA HIS A 185 7.18 -11.31 8.24
C HIS A 185 7.56 -9.90 8.73
N THR A 186 8.15 -9.81 9.93
CA THR A 186 8.64 -8.54 10.49
C THR A 186 9.77 -7.92 9.69
N GLU A 187 10.51 -8.70 8.90
CA GLU A 187 11.52 -8.21 7.95
C GLU A 187 10.92 -7.40 6.79
N ILE A 188 9.63 -7.60 6.47
CA ILE A 188 8.93 -6.81 5.46
C ILE A 188 8.32 -5.57 6.12
N LEU A 189 7.43 -5.78 7.10
CA LEU A 189 6.87 -4.71 7.92
C LEU A 189 6.40 -5.27 9.27
N LYS A 190 6.40 -4.41 10.29
CA LYS A 190 5.97 -4.76 11.64
C LYS A 190 4.53 -5.28 11.62
N ARG A 191 4.32 -6.53 12.06
CA ARG A 191 3.02 -7.22 12.08
C ARG A 191 2.41 -7.39 10.69
N TYR A 192 3.23 -7.66 9.66
CA TYR A 192 2.77 -7.86 8.27
C TYR A 192 1.57 -8.82 8.20
N CYS A 193 1.70 -10.01 8.80
CA CYS A 193 0.67 -11.03 8.70
C CYS A 193 -0.58 -10.69 9.49
N HIS A 194 -0.43 -9.99 10.61
CA HIS A 194 -1.58 -9.41 11.28
C HIS A 194 -2.37 -8.49 10.35
N ILE A 195 -1.73 -7.54 9.68
CA ILE A 195 -2.42 -6.58 8.80
C ILE A 195 -3.04 -7.29 7.59
N ALA A 196 -2.32 -8.26 7.01
CA ALA A 196 -2.82 -9.06 5.89
C ALA A 196 -4.10 -9.84 6.26
N VAL A 197 -4.04 -10.57 7.37
CA VAL A 197 -5.16 -11.41 7.82
C VAL A 197 -6.30 -10.58 8.39
N ASP A 198 -6.02 -9.43 9.00
CA ASP A 198 -7.07 -8.48 9.41
C ASP A 198 -7.84 -7.95 8.19
N GLY A 199 -7.11 -7.60 7.13
CA GLY A 199 -7.68 -7.24 5.83
C GLY A 199 -8.58 -8.34 5.26
N LEU A 200 -8.11 -9.60 5.26
CA LEU A 200 -8.92 -10.75 4.87
C LEU A 200 -10.13 -10.96 5.80
N HIS A 201 -9.93 -10.83 7.10
CA HIS A 201 -10.95 -11.16 8.09
C HIS A 201 -12.17 -10.27 7.94
N TYR A 202 -11.96 -8.95 7.91
CA TYR A 202 -13.05 -8.00 7.73
C TYR A 202 -13.49 -7.90 6.27
N GLY A 203 -12.55 -8.04 5.33
CA GLY A 203 -12.82 -7.98 3.91
C GLY A 203 -13.79 -9.06 3.46
N LEU A 204 -13.56 -10.32 3.85
CA LEU A 204 -14.42 -11.46 3.51
C LEU A 204 -15.80 -11.36 4.16
N ARG A 205 -15.87 -10.95 5.44
CA ARG A 205 -17.15 -10.74 6.15
C ARG A 205 -18.03 -9.66 5.53
N SER A 206 -17.43 -8.68 4.86
CA SER A 206 -18.17 -7.60 4.21
C SER A 206 -18.77 -7.97 2.85
N GLN A 207 -18.50 -9.17 2.32
CA GLN A 207 -18.99 -9.57 1.00
C GLN A 207 -20.36 -10.24 1.06
N ALA A 208 -21.33 -9.68 0.35
CA ALA A 208 -22.66 -10.27 0.21
C ALA A 208 -22.70 -11.45 -0.79
N ASN A 209 -21.66 -11.58 -1.61
CA ASN A 209 -21.65 -12.42 -2.81
C ASN A 209 -21.53 -13.92 -2.47
N ILE A 210 -20.93 -14.26 -1.34
CA ILE A 210 -20.70 -15.64 -0.91
C ILE A 210 -21.70 -15.96 0.19
N GLN A 211 -22.88 -16.46 -0.20
CA GLN A 211 -23.90 -16.90 0.76
C GLN A 211 -23.32 -18.00 1.66
N ARG A 212 -23.41 -17.78 2.99
CA ARG A 212 -22.95 -18.72 4.02
C ARG A 212 -21.44 -18.98 4.05
N LEU A 213 -20.60 -17.98 3.79
CA LEU A 213 -19.16 -18.09 4.06
C LEU A 213 -18.92 -18.31 5.56
N GLU A 214 -18.57 -19.53 5.93
CA GLU A 214 -18.08 -19.87 7.27
C GLU A 214 -16.61 -19.49 7.36
N GLN A 215 -16.33 -18.42 8.10
CA GLN A 215 -14.98 -17.94 8.30
C GLN A 215 -14.57 -18.08 9.76
N ILE A 216 -13.49 -18.83 9.99
CA ILE A 216 -12.87 -18.98 11.30
C ILE A 216 -11.45 -18.42 11.21
N TYR A 217 -11.03 -17.73 12.26
CA TYR A 217 -9.66 -17.22 12.35
C TYR A 217 -8.99 -17.75 13.62
N TYR A 218 -7.72 -18.12 13.50
CA TYR A 218 -6.86 -18.63 14.54
C TYR A 218 -5.54 -17.87 14.52
N LYS A 219 -5.12 -17.42 15.70
CA LYS A 219 -3.81 -16.81 15.92
C LYS A 219 -2.96 -17.79 16.70
N PHE A 220 -1.68 -17.88 16.39
CA PHE A 220 -0.72 -18.64 17.18
C PHE A 220 0.53 -17.82 17.41
N GLU A 221 1.15 -18.01 18.56
CA GLU A 221 2.44 -17.38 18.90
C GLU A 221 3.58 -18.40 18.82
N ASN A 222 3.26 -19.68 19.01
CA ASN A 222 4.24 -20.75 19.00
C ASN A 222 3.88 -21.82 17.96
N VAL A 223 4.85 -22.23 17.15
CA VAL A 223 4.66 -23.26 16.14
C VAL A 223 4.24 -24.59 16.77
N THR A 224 4.79 -24.98 17.92
CA THR A 224 4.40 -26.21 18.63
C THR A 224 2.95 -26.18 19.07
N GLU A 225 2.47 -25.04 19.57
CA GLU A 225 1.04 -24.84 19.89
C GLU A 225 0.18 -24.94 18.63
N ALA A 226 0.62 -24.34 17.52
CA ALA A 226 -0.06 -24.44 16.25
C ALA A 226 -0.16 -25.90 15.78
N LEU A 227 0.94 -26.66 15.86
CA LEU A 227 0.99 -28.09 15.50
C LEU A 227 0.01 -28.93 16.32
N GLN A 228 -0.08 -28.68 17.63
CA GLN A 228 -1.01 -29.39 18.51
C GLN A 228 -2.47 -29.09 18.18
N ASN A 229 -2.76 -27.85 17.77
CA ASN A 229 -4.11 -27.41 17.47
C ASN A 229 -4.53 -27.58 16.00
N LEU A 230 -3.59 -27.82 15.07
CA LEU A 230 -3.87 -28.03 13.65
C LEU A 230 -4.97 -29.09 13.42
N PRO A 231 -4.91 -30.31 14.01
CA PRO A 231 -5.96 -31.31 13.84
C PRO A 231 -7.35 -30.83 14.28
N LYS A 232 -7.42 -29.90 15.23
CA LYS A 232 -8.67 -29.27 15.69
C LYS A 232 -9.13 -28.18 14.72
N TRP A 233 -8.22 -27.38 14.17
CA TRP A 233 -8.55 -26.26 13.29
C TRP A 233 -8.99 -26.68 11.89
N ILE A 234 -8.34 -27.71 11.33
CA ILE A 234 -8.49 -28.10 9.91
C ILE A 234 -8.91 -29.55 9.72
N GLY A 235 -9.08 -30.31 10.81
CA GLY A 235 -9.42 -31.73 10.80
C GLY A 235 -8.19 -32.65 10.79
N ARG A 236 -8.31 -33.81 11.45
CA ARG A 236 -7.22 -34.79 11.61
C ARG A 236 -6.68 -35.33 10.28
N SER A 237 -7.56 -35.64 9.32
CA SER A 237 -7.13 -36.18 8.01
C SER A 237 -6.27 -35.18 7.24
N THR A 238 -6.68 -33.91 7.21
CA THR A 238 -5.93 -32.83 6.55
C THR A 238 -4.64 -32.53 7.30
N ALA A 239 -4.68 -32.45 8.63
CA ALA A 239 -3.49 -32.23 9.46
C ALA A 239 -2.43 -33.33 9.29
N ASN A 240 -2.84 -34.59 9.21
CA ASN A 240 -1.92 -35.72 8.97
C ASN A 240 -1.27 -35.70 7.58
N THR A 241 -1.87 -34.98 6.63
CA THR A 241 -1.34 -34.83 5.25
C THR A 241 -0.36 -33.66 5.14
N LEU A 242 -0.31 -32.78 6.16
CA LEU A 242 0.65 -31.69 6.24
C LEU A 242 2.02 -32.24 6.64
N ASN A 243 2.94 -32.39 5.69
CA ASN A 243 4.32 -32.69 6.03
C ASN A 243 5.00 -31.41 6.53
N ILE A 244 5.36 -31.37 7.81
CA ILE A 244 6.04 -30.23 8.44
C ILE A 244 7.45 -30.70 8.77
N ASN A 245 8.31 -30.70 7.76
CA ASN A 245 9.73 -30.91 7.98
C ASN A 245 10.30 -29.67 8.65
N GLY A 246 11.17 -29.88 9.65
CA GLY A 246 11.71 -28.88 10.59
C GLY A 246 12.44 -27.65 10.01
N ASN A 247 12.32 -27.39 8.71
CA ASN A 247 12.63 -26.12 8.07
C ASN A 247 11.42 -25.61 7.27
N LYS A 248 10.59 -24.81 7.95
CA LYS A 248 9.73 -23.72 7.46
C LYS A 248 8.93 -23.88 6.15
N THR A 249 8.62 -25.10 5.71
CA THR A 249 7.84 -25.29 4.47
C THR A 249 6.77 -26.35 4.66
N LEU A 250 5.53 -25.89 4.75
CA LEU A 250 4.33 -26.72 4.77
C LEU A 250 4.03 -27.13 3.32
N GLU A 251 4.18 -28.38 2.89
CA GLU A 251 3.72 -28.85 1.58
C GLU A 251 2.45 -29.71 1.73
N ILE A 252 1.38 -29.38 0.98
CA ILE A 252 0.15 -30.19 0.94
C ILE A 252 0.00 -30.77 -0.47
N PRO A 253 0.13 -32.09 -0.65
CA PRO A 253 0.15 -32.72 -1.99
C PRO A 253 -1.21 -32.79 -2.72
N ARG A 254 -2.33 -32.38 -2.12
CA ARG A 254 -3.68 -32.53 -2.75
C ARG A 254 -4.63 -31.33 -2.69
N LEU A 255 -4.20 -30.20 -2.11
CA LEU A 255 -4.97 -28.96 -2.11
C LEU A 255 -4.19 -27.90 -2.90
N ARG A 256 -4.74 -27.47 -4.05
CA ARG A 256 -4.20 -26.33 -4.81
C ARG A 256 -4.40 -25.06 -3.97
N LEU A 257 -3.39 -24.74 -3.18
CA LEU A 257 -3.36 -23.58 -2.30
C LEU A 257 -2.70 -22.41 -3.01
N LEU A 258 -3.32 -21.25 -2.91
CA LEU A 258 -2.66 -20.00 -3.22
C LEU A 258 -1.74 -19.64 -2.06
N SER A 259 -0.45 -19.90 -2.27
CA SER A 259 0.63 -19.43 -1.41
C SER A 259 0.74 -17.92 -1.59
N ILE A 260 0.22 -17.16 -0.64
CA ILE A 260 0.68 -15.81 -0.39
C ILE A 260 1.85 -16.01 0.57
N SER A 261 3.06 -15.78 0.06
CA SER A 261 4.35 -16.05 0.72
C SER A 261 4.32 -15.83 2.25
N ASN A 262 4.76 -16.89 2.95
CA ASN A 262 4.98 -17.16 4.40
C ASN A 262 4.15 -16.47 5.50
N CYS A 263 3.00 -15.85 5.21
CA CYS A 263 2.12 -15.36 6.29
C CYS A 263 1.35 -16.40 7.08
N ILE A 264 1.68 -17.64 6.81
CA ILE A 264 0.70 -18.66 6.62
C ILE A 264 1.42 -19.97 6.95
N GLY A 265 0.99 -20.55 8.07
CA GLY A 265 0.29 -21.82 7.90
C GLY A 265 -0.86 -21.60 6.92
N LYS A 266 -0.85 -22.37 5.82
CA LYS A 266 -1.70 -22.30 4.61
C LYS A 266 -3.12 -21.77 4.87
N LEU A 267 -3.59 -20.81 4.03
CA LEU A 267 -5.01 -20.45 3.90
C LEU A 267 -5.74 -21.73 3.49
N ILE A 268 -6.26 -22.49 4.45
CA ILE A 268 -6.83 -23.80 4.15
C ILE A 268 -8.28 -23.59 3.75
N PHE A 269 -8.50 -23.72 2.45
CA PHE A 269 -9.83 -23.78 1.86
C PHE A 269 -10.31 -25.23 1.90
N GLN A 270 -11.45 -25.47 2.54
CA GLN A 270 -12.03 -26.80 2.58
C GLN A 270 -12.96 -26.95 1.37
N THR A 271 -12.64 -27.87 0.46
CA THR A 271 -13.56 -28.20 -0.65
C THR A 271 -14.84 -28.79 -0.08
N PRO A 272 -16.03 -28.48 -0.63
CA PRO A 272 -17.25 -29.21 -0.30
C PRO A 272 -17.00 -30.70 -0.53
N THR A 273 -17.35 -31.54 0.44
CA THR A 273 -17.40 -32.99 0.22
C THR A 273 -18.35 -33.25 -0.94
N ARG A 274 -17.82 -33.73 -2.06
CA ARG A 274 -18.64 -34.24 -3.16
C ARG A 274 -19.41 -35.42 -2.59
N SER A 275 -20.68 -35.23 -2.24
CA SER A 275 -21.58 -36.34 -1.96
C SER A 275 -21.61 -37.18 -3.24
N THR A 276 -20.99 -38.35 -3.21
CA THR A 276 -21.22 -39.39 -4.20
C THR A 276 -22.73 -39.60 -4.30
N PRO A 277 -23.34 -39.55 -5.50
CA PRO A 277 -24.73 -39.94 -5.65
C PRO A 277 -24.89 -41.37 -5.13
N PRO A 278 -26.04 -41.71 -4.50
CA PRO A 278 -26.29 -43.09 -4.11
C PRO A 278 -26.21 -43.96 -5.37
N THR A 279 -25.46 -45.05 -5.29
CA THR A 279 -25.48 -46.11 -6.29
C THR A 279 -26.92 -46.61 -6.41
N SER A 280 -27.60 -46.23 -7.49
CA SER A 280 -28.83 -46.89 -7.91
C SER A 280 -28.44 -48.29 -8.35
N GLY A 281 -28.67 -49.27 -7.47
CA GLY A 281 -28.71 -50.67 -7.87
C GLY A 281 -29.79 -50.83 -8.92
N ILE A 282 -29.40 -51.23 -10.12
CA ILE A 282 -30.33 -51.77 -11.11
C ILE A 282 -30.45 -53.24 -10.78
N VAL A 283 -31.59 -53.59 -10.16
CA VAL A 283 -32.14 -54.94 -10.17
C VAL A 283 -32.97 -55.04 -11.44
N ASN A 284 -32.43 -55.75 -12.43
CA ASN A 284 -33.06 -56.67 -13.40
C ASN A 284 -32.10 -56.88 -14.57
#